data_AF-A0A4Y2KYZ6-F1
#
_entry.id   AF-A0A4Y2KYZ6-F1
#
_cell.length_a   1.000
_cell.length_b   1.000
_cell.length_c   1.000
_cell.angle_alpha   90.00
_cell.angle_beta   90.00
_cell.angle_gamma   90.00
#
_symmetry.space_group_name_H-M   'P 1'
#
loop_
_entity.id
_entity.type
_entity.pdbx_description
1 polymer ?
#
loop_
_entity_poly.entity_id
_entity_poly.type
_entity_poly.pdbx_seq_one_letter_code
_entity_poly.pdbx_strand_id
1 'polypeptide(L)'
;MTTKTFMFTGESRTKNKLLHRYLTTTRYVQKWHEGDVRDVNDSAHRTLSIIRSMHARVGKKMADLDDGVVYISQWDMVLSQWSFVGPIALF
;
A
#
# COMPACT_ATOMS: atom_id res chain seq x y z
N MET A 1 -1.35 -6.80 -5.13
CA MET A 1 -2.44 -5.80 -5.30
C MET A 1 -2.66 -5.55 -6.79
N THR A 2 -3.89 -5.68 -7.29
CA THR A 2 -4.15 -5.68 -8.75
C THR A 2 -4.19 -4.26 -9.36
N THR A 3 -3.94 -4.15 -10.67
CA THR A 3 -4.09 -2.90 -11.43
C THR A 3 -5.50 -2.29 -11.29
N LYS A 4 -6.54 -3.14 -11.19
CA LYS A 4 -7.92 -2.69 -10.93
C LYS A 4 -8.02 -1.91 -9.62
N THR A 5 -7.37 -2.39 -8.56
CA THR A 5 -7.35 -1.74 -7.25
C THR A 5 -6.68 -0.36 -7.31
N PHE A 6 -5.60 -0.20 -8.08
CA PHE A 6 -4.95 1.11 -8.26
C PHE A 6 -5.82 2.10 -9.02
N MET A 7 -6.51 1.64 -10.07
CA MET A 7 -7.34 2.48 -10.93
C MET A 7 -8.68 2.86 -10.29
N PHE A 8 -9.20 2.05 -9.37
CA PHE A 8 -10.50 2.23 -8.73
C PHE A 8 -10.71 3.62 -8.12
N THR A 9 -9.69 4.18 -7.47
CA THR A 9 -9.81 5.49 -6.80
C THR A 9 -9.62 6.68 -7.74
N GLY A 10 -9.12 6.47 -8.95
CA GLY A 10 -8.72 7.56 -9.86
C GLY A 10 -7.39 8.24 -9.50
N GLU A 11 -6.80 7.97 -8.33
CA GLU A 11 -5.55 8.60 -7.86
C GLU A 11 -4.27 8.06 -8.51
N SER A 12 -4.41 7.23 -9.53
CA SER A 12 -3.29 6.68 -10.31
C SER A 12 -3.50 6.77 -11.82
N ARG A 13 -4.41 7.66 -12.27
CA ARG A 13 -4.78 7.80 -13.70
C ARG A 13 -3.73 8.45 -14.59
N THR A 14 -2.72 9.12 -14.02
CA THR A 14 -1.65 9.76 -14.81
C THR A 14 -0.28 9.21 -14.40
N LYS A 15 0.67 9.23 -15.34
CA LYS A 15 2.05 8.79 -15.09
C LYS A 15 2.69 9.52 -13.90
N ASN A 16 2.47 10.84 -13.79
CA ASN A 16 2.99 11.65 -12.68
C ASN A 16 2.38 11.25 -11.33
N LYS A 17 1.06 11.03 -11.27
CA LYS A 17 0.40 10.54 -10.04
C LYS A 17 0.91 9.15 -9.65
N LEU A 18 1.09 8.26 -10.63
CA LEU A 18 1.62 6.92 -10.39
C LEU A 18 3.05 6.97 -9.86
N LEU A 19 3.94 7.75 -10.49
CA LEU A 19 5.31 7.94 -10.03
C LEU A 19 5.36 8.50 -8.60
N HIS A 20 4.57 9.54 -8.32
CA HIS A 20 4.47 10.11 -6.98
C HIS A 20 4.02 9.06 -5.95
N ARG A 21 3.06 8.20 -6.29
CA ARG A 21 2.60 7.10 -5.41
C ARG A 21 3.72 6.11 -5.14
N TYR A 22 4.49 5.71 -6.16
CA TYR A 22 5.59 4.78 -5.99
C TYR A 22 6.70 5.36 -5.10
N LEU A 23 7.14 6.60 -5.36
CA LEU A 23 8.13 7.27 -4.51
C LEU A 23 7.65 7.44 -3.06
N THR A 24 6.38 7.81 -2.87
CA THR A 24 5.77 7.90 -1.55
C THR A 24 5.72 6.55 -0.85
N THR A 25 5.37 5.49 -1.58
CA THR A 25 5.32 4.12 -1.06
C THR A 25 6.70 3.66 -0.62
N THR A 26 7.74 3.85 -1.44
CA THR A 26 9.13 3.54 -1.07
C THR A 26 9.54 4.25 0.21
N ARG A 27 9.25 5.55 0.35
CA ARG A 27 9.56 6.31 1.57
C ARG A 27 8.84 5.80 2.81
N TYR A 28 7.55 5.42 2.68
CA TYR A 28 6.83 4.83 3.81
C TYR A 28 7.40 3.48 4.22
N VAL A 29 7.71 2.62 3.24
CA VAL A 29 8.23 1.31 3.56
C VAL A 29 9.62 1.41 4.20
N GLN A 30 10.51 2.26 3.66
CA GLN A 30 11.79 2.56 4.29
C GLN A 30 11.61 3.03 5.74
N LYS A 31 10.71 3.99 5.97
CA LYS A 31 10.36 4.48 7.31
C LYS A 31 9.88 3.37 8.25
N TRP A 32 9.14 2.38 7.77
CA TRP A 32 8.70 1.24 8.58
C TRP A 32 9.84 0.29 8.98
N HIS A 33 10.93 0.27 8.20
CA HIS A 33 12.13 -0.49 8.53
C HIS A 33 13.07 0.28 9.47
N GLU A 34 13.08 1.61 9.39
CA GLU A 34 13.96 2.47 10.19
C GLU A 34 13.38 2.89 11.55
N GLY A 35 12.05 2.97 11.68
CA GLY A 35 11.36 3.38 12.91
C GLY A 35 10.66 2.24 13.65
N ASP A 36 10.09 2.54 14.82
CA ASP A 36 9.34 1.56 15.61
C ASP A 36 7.85 1.55 15.22
N VAL A 37 7.42 0.51 14.51
CA VAL A 37 6.00 0.33 14.15
C VAL A 37 5.10 -0.01 15.34
N ARG A 38 5.68 -0.35 16.50
CA ARG A 38 4.94 -0.65 17.75
C ARG A 38 4.74 0.59 18.63
N ASP A 39 5.60 1.61 18.53
CA ASP A 39 5.41 2.86 19.24
C ASP A 39 4.37 3.74 18.52
N VAL A 40 3.25 3.98 19.18
CA VAL A 40 2.15 4.82 18.66
C VAL A 40 2.54 6.26 18.38
N ASN A 41 3.63 6.74 18.99
CA ASN A 41 4.15 8.08 18.78
C ASN A 41 5.14 8.15 17.60
N ASP A 42 5.64 7.00 17.12
CA ASP A 42 6.55 6.96 15.99
C ASP A 42 5.79 7.23 14.68
N SER A 43 6.45 7.99 13.80
CA SER A 43 5.95 8.25 12.45
C SER A 43 5.79 6.97 11.61
N ALA A 44 6.57 5.92 11.88
CA ALA A 44 6.45 4.60 11.28
C ALA A 44 5.08 3.98 11.60
N HIS A 45 4.70 3.93 12.88
CA HIS A 45 3.38 3.48 13.31
C HIS A 45 2.26 4.32 12.67
N ARG A 46 2.36 5.65 12.74
CA ARG A 46 1.34 6.55 12.20
C ARG A 46 1.10 6.33 10.70
N THR A 47 2.18 6.26 9.92
CA THR A 47 2.07 6.07 8.46
C THR A 47 1.56 4.68 8.10
N LEU A 48 1.98 3.64 8.83
CA LEU A 48 1.45 2.29 8.66
C LEU A 48 -0.07 2.25 8.93
N SER A 49 -0.51 2.86 10.03
CA SER A 49 -1.93 2.93 10.40
C SER A 49 -2.77 3.68 9.35
N ILE A 50 -2.25 4.80 8.81
CA ILE A 50 -2.90 5.53 7.70
C ILE A 50 -3.08 4.60 6.49
N ILE A 51 -2.00 3.95 6.03
CA ILE A 51 -2.06 3.09 4.83
C ILE A 51 -2.97 1.87 5.05
N ARG A 52 -2.96 1.25 6.23
CA ARG A 52 -3.90 0.17 6.59
C ARG A 52 -5.34 0.65 6.50
N SER A 53 -5.66 1.83 7.04
CA SER A 53 -7.01 2.40 6.94
C SER A 53 -7.43 2.70 5.50
N MET A 54 -6.48 3.16 4.65
CA MET A 54 -6.73 3.42 3.24
C MET A 54 -7.05 2.13 2.48
N HIS A 55 -6.24 1.08 2.67
CA HIS A 55 -6.48 -0.21 2.02
C HIS A 55 -7.77 -0.88 2.53
N ALA A 56 -8.06 -0.84 3.82
CA ALA A 56 -9.32 -1.36 4.37
C ALA A 56 -10.54 -0.65 3.76
N ARG A 57 -10.49 0.68 3.64
CA ARG A 57 -11.57 1.47 3.04
C ARG A 57 -11.77 1.16 1.55
N VAL A 58 -10.70 1.06 0.77
CA VAL A 58 -10.78 0.70 -0.65
C VAL A 58 -11.24 -0.74 -0.82
N GLY A 59 -10.70 -1.67 -0.03
CA GLY A 59 -11.08 -3.07 -0.04
C GLY A 59 -12.57 -3.26 0.25
N LYS A 60 -13.12 -2.56 1.25
CA LYS A 60 -14.56 -2.57 1.52
C LYS A 60 -15.38 -2.08 0.32
N LYS A 61 -15.05 -0.91 -0.23
CA LYS A 61 -15.76 -0.35 -1.40
C LYS A 61 -15.73 -1.27 -2.63
N MET A 62 -14.64 -2.01 -2.82
CA MET A 62 -14.52 -2.94 -3.94
C MET A 62 -15.21 -4.27 -3.65
N ALA A 63 -15.28 -4.70 -2.39
CA ALA A 63 -16.08 -5.86 -2.00
C ALA A 63 -17.59 -5.62 -2.18
N ASP A 64 -18.05 -4.36 -2.00
CA ASP A 64 -19.43 -3.95 -2.26
C ASP A 64 -19.85 -4.09 -3.74
N LEU A 65 -18.93 -4.43 -4.66
CA LEU A 65 -19.25 -4.75 -6.06
C LEU A 65 -19.89 -6.15 -6.23
N ASP A 66 -19.81 -7.01 -5.21
CA ASP A 66 -20.41 -8.36 -5.16
C ASP A 66 -20.11 -9.25 -6.38
N ASP A 67 -18.90 -9.15 -6.93
CA ASP A 67 -18.44 -9.91 -8.10
C ASP A 67 -17.62 -11.15 -7.75
N GLY A 68 -17.57 -11.51 -6.46
CA GLY A 68 -16.78 -12.64 -5.94
C GLY A 68 -15.26 -12.44 -5.94
N VAL A 69 -14.77 -11.23 -6.25
CA VAL A 69 -13.32 -10.95 -6.35
C VAL A 69 -12.76 -10.37 -5.05
N VAL A 70 -11.68 -10.98 -4.53
CA VAL A 70 -10.90 -10.41 -3.42
C VAL A 70 -9.84 -9.45 -3.97
N TYR A 71 -10.15 -8.16 -3.98
CA TYR A 71 -9.30 -7.13 -4.59
C TYR A 71 -8.03 -6.76 -3.81
N ILE A 72 -8.05 -6.95 -2.49
CA ILE A 72 -6.91 -6.68 -1.59
C ILE A 72 -6.81 -7.84 -0.59
N SER A 73 -6.09 -8.89 -0.97
CA SER A 73 -5.73 -9.97 -0.04
C SER A 73 -4.46 -9.63 0.75
N GLN A 74 -4.24 -10.30 1.89
CA GLN A 74 -2.97 -10.17 2.62
C GLN A 74 -1.78 -10.68 1.81
N TRP A 75 -1.98 -11.70 0.97
CA TRP A 75 -0.97 -12.21 0.03
C TRP A 75 -0.57 -11.14 -1.00
N ASP A 76 -1.56 -10.47 -1.58
CA ASP A 76 -1.38 -9.35 -2.49
C ASP A 76 -0.62 -8.18 -1.86
N MET A 77 -0.85 -7.92 -0.58
CA MET A 77 -0.16 -6.88 0.17
C MET A 77 1.32 -7.19 0.36
N VAL A 78 1.66 -8.43 0.73
CA VAL A 78 3.05 -8.87 0.92
C VAL A 78 3.81 -8.85 -0.41
N LEU A 79 3.25 -9.41 -1.48
CA LEU A 79 3.90 -9.40 -2.79
C LEU A 79 4.14 -7.97 -3.31
N SER A 80 3.18 -7.07 -3.09
CA SER A 80 3.37 -5.67 -3.46
C SER A 80 4.45 -5.00 -2.63
N GLN A 81 4.50 -5.20 -1.30
CA GLN A 81 5.57 -4.66 -0.47
C GLN A 81 6.96 -5.22 -0.86
N TRP A 82 7.05 -6.50 -1.19
CA TRP A 82 8.27 -7.15 -1.65
C TRP A 82 8.84 -6.49 -2.91
N SER A 83 7.99 -6.02 -3.83
CA SER A 83 8.46 -5.30 -5.02
C SER A 83 9.20 -3.98 -4.72
N PHE A 84 8.99 -3.38 -3.54
CA PHE A 84 9.68 -2.16 -3.10
C PHE A 84 10.93 -2.45 -2.27
N VAL A 85 10.91 -3.50 -1.45
CA VAL A 85 11.99 -3.79 -0.47
C VAL A 85 12.89 -4.94 -0.89
N GLY A 86 12.36 -5.95 -1.56
CA GLY A 86 13.09 -7.17 -1.93
C GLY A 86 14.40 -6.86 -2.66
N PRO A 87 14.41 -5.99 -3.68
CA PRO A 87 15.67 -5.60 -4.34
C PRO A 87 16.67 -4.88 -3.43
N ILE A 88 16.21 -4.11 -2.44
CA ILE A 88 17.07 -3.39 -1.48
C ILE A 88 17.61 -4.34 -0.40
N ALA A 89 16.82 -5.33 0.00
CA ALA A 89 17.19 -6.27 1.05
C ALA A 89 18.11 -7.38 0.55
N LEU A 90 18.06 -7.71 -0.75
CA LEU A 90 18.82 -8.82 -1.34
C LEU A 90 20.14 -8.42 -1.99
N PHE A 91 20.37 -7.13 -2.24
CA PHE A 91 21.56 -6.60 -2.92
C PHE A 91 22.09 -5.37 -2.19
#